data_AF-A0A355WD91-F1
#
_entry.id   AF-A0A355WD91-F1
#
_cell.length_a   1.000
_cell.length_b   1.000
_cell.length_c   1.000
_cell.angle_alpha   90.00
_cell.angle_beta   90.00
_cell.angle_gamma   90.00
#
_symmetry.space_group_name_H-M   'P 1'
#
loop_
_entity.id
_entity.type
_entity.pdbx_description
1 polymer ?
#
loop_
_entity_poly.entity_id
_entity_poly.type
_entity_poly.pdbx_seq_one_letter_code
_entity_poly.pdbx_strand_id
1 'polypeptide(L)' 'RDLGFTKADLDKITELVFTTPSLDLLLSMAPVDATKEVVKEIYTNAF' A
#
# COMPACT_ATOMS: atom_id res chain seq x y z
N ARG A 1 -6.69 17.05 -2.67
CA ARG A 1 -7.10 15.80 -1.96
C ARG A 1 -7.68 14.91 -3.03
N ASP A 2 -6.81 14.20 -3.74
CA ASP A 2 -7.12 13.80 -5.13
C ASP A 2 -7.52 12.33 -5.22
N LEU A 3 -7.32 11.57 -4.14
CA LEU A 3 -7.46 10.12 -4.12
C LEU A 3 -8.72 9.60 -3.42
N GLY A 4 -9.56 10.49 -2.85
CA GLY A 4 -10.82 10.10 -2.22
C GLY A 4 -10.70 9.39 -0.85
N PHE A 5 -9.49 9.22 -0.31
CA PHE A 5 -9.25 8.66 1.02
C PHE A 5 -8.58 9.66 1.98
N THR A 6 -8.51 9.29 3.26
CA THR A 6 -7.97 10.10 4.36
C THR A 6 -6.76 9.42 5.01
N LYS A 7 -5.97 10.16 5.81
CA LYS A 7 -4.82 9.57 6.53
C LYS A 7 -5.25 8.44 7.48
N ALA A 8 -6.49 8.48 7.97
CA ALA A 8 -7.04 7.43 8.82
C ALA A 8 -7.30 6.12 8.05
N ASP A 9 -7.37 6.16 6.71
CA ASP A 9 -7.60 4.99 5.87
C ASP A 9 -6.31 4.26 5.49
N LEU A 10 -5.13 4.85 5.77
CA LEU A 10 -3.83 4.32 5.35
C LEU A 10 -3.57 2.91 5.84
N ASP A 11 -3.92 2.60 7.09
CA ASP A 11 -3.74 1.25 7.65
C ASP A 11 -4.61 0.23 6.93
N LYS A 12 -5.85 0.58 6.64
CA LYS A 12 -6.79 -0.28 5.93
C LYS A 12 -6.37 -0.51 4.49
N ILE A 13 -5.93 0.54 3.78
CA ILE A 13 -5.47 0.42 2.39
C ILE A 13 -4.19 -0.40 2.32
N THR A 14 -3.25 -0.18 3.26
CA THR A 14 -2.03 -0.99 3.37
C THR A 14 -2.37 -2.46 3.59
N GLU A 15 -3.31 -2.78 4.48
CA GLU A 15 -3.73 -4.18 4.70
C GLU A 15 -4.32 -4.80 3.43
N LEU A 16 -5.20 -4.06 2.73
CA LEU A 16 -5.83 -4.55 1.49
C LEU A 16 -4.81 -4.95 0.42
N VAL A 17 -3.66 -4.26 0.35
CA VAL A 17 -2.58 -4.60 -0.59
C VAL A 17 -2.04 -6.01 -0.35
N PHE A 18 -1.93 -6.45 0.91
CA PHE A 18 -1.41 -7.77 1.27
C PHE A 18 -2.49 -8.86 1.34
N THR A 19 -3.76 -8.50 1.53
CA THR A 19 -4.86 -9.48 1.59
C THR A 19 -5.53 -9.70 0.23
N THR A 20 -5.18 -8.94 -0.81
CA THR A 20 -5.75 -9.07 -2.15
C THR A 20 -4.86 -9.97 -3.02
N PRO A 21 -5.31 -11.18 -3.40
CA PRO A 21 -4.44 -12.17 -4.06
C PRO A 21 -3.77 -11.70 -5.35
N SER A 22 -4.44 -10.86 -6.14
CA SER A 22 -3.86 -10.35 -7.39
C SER A 22 -2.72 -9.36 -7.19
N LEU A 23 -2.65 -8.70 -6.03
CA LEU A 23 -1.62 -7.72 -5.73
C LEU A 23 -0.34 -8.37 -5.20
N ASP A 24 -0.44 -9.54 -4.56
CA ASP A 24 0.71 -10.29 -4.05
C ASP A 24 1.76 -10.58 -5.13
N LEU A 25 1.32 -11.00 -6.32
CA LEU A 25 2.22 -11.18 -7.47
C LEU A 25 2.92 -9.87 -7.85
N LEU A 26 2.21 -8.74 -7.88
CA LEU A 26 2.80 -7.45 -8.23
C LEU A 26 3.83 -7.00 -7.19
N LEU A 27 3.57 -7.26 -5.90
CA LEU A 27 4.52 -6.99 -4.81
C LEU A 27 5.77 -7.84 -4.94
N SER A 28 5.63 -9.11 -5.33
CA SER A 28 6.77 -10.02 -5.55
C SER A 28 7.68 -9.62 -6.71
N MET A 29 7.18 -8.81 -7.63
CA MET A 29 7.93 -8.28 -8.77
C MET A 29 8.68 -6.99 -8.45
N ALA A 30 8.46 -6.39 -7.28
CA ALA A 30 9.10 -5.15 -6.89
C ALA A 30 10.63 -5.35 -6.78
N PRO A 31 11.44 -4.34 -7.16
CA PRO A 31 12.90 -4.41 -7.05
C PRO A 31 13.41 -4.29 -5.60
N VAL A 32 12.50 -4.11 -4.64
CA VAL A 32 12.75 -3.97 -3.20
C VAL A 32 11.71 -4.77 -2.43
N ASP A 33 12.03 -5.18 -1.22
CA ASP A 33 11.11 -5.94 -0.37
C ASP A 33 9.85 -5.10 -0.07
N ALA A 34 8.70 -5.63 -0.48
CA ALA A 34 7.40 -5.01 -0.27
C ALA A 34 6.89 -5.27 1.16
N THR A 35 7.44 -4.58 2.15
CA THR A 35 6.96 -4.66 3.54
C THR A 35 5.74 -3.75 3.78
N LYS A 36 4.97 -4.00 4.85
CA LYS A 36 3.83 -3.15 5.22
C LYS A 36 4.27 -1.71 5.49
N GLU A 37 5.46 -1.53 6.07
CA GLU A 37 6.05 -0.22 6.34
C GLU A 37 6.36 0.53 5.04
N VAL A 38 6.99 -0.13 4.07
CA VAL A 38 7.31 0.47 2.76
C VAL A 38 6.03 0.86 2.01
N VAL A 39 5.03 -0.03 1.96
CA VAL A 39 3.75 0.25 1.30
C VAL A 39 3.01 1.42 1.97
N LYS A 40 2.98 1.46 3.30
CA LYS A 40 2.37 2.55 4.06
C LYS A 40 3.09 3.88 3.84
N GLU A 41 4.41 3.87 3.75
CA GLU A 41 5.22 5.05 3.47
C GLU A 41 4.93 5.61 2.07
N ILE A 42 4.78 4.75 1.06
CA ILE A 42 4.37 5.16 -0.31
C ILE A 42 3.04 5.91 -0.28
N TYR A 43 2.01 5.35 0.37
CA TYR A 43 0.70 6.02 0.47
C TYR A 43 0.76 7.30 1.34
N THR A 44 1.62 7.33 2.36
CA THR A 44 1.81 8.52 3.22
C THR A 44 2.48 9.66 2.47
N ASN A 45 3.44 9.36 1.60
CA ASN A 45 4.14 10.34 0.77
C ASN A 45 3.28 10.81 -0.42
N ALA A 46 2.26 10.05 -0.79
CA ALA A 46 1.28 10.41 -1.82
C ALA A 46 0.14 11.33 -1.30
N PHE A 47 0.12 11.64 0.00
CA PHE A 47 -0.85 12.54 0.64
C PHE A 47 -0.47 14.02 0.52
#